data_AF-A0A4Q3W0S7-F1
#
_entry.id   AF-A0A4Q3W0S7-F1
#
_cell.length_a   1.000
_cell.length_b   1.000
_cell.length_c   1.000
_cell.angle_alpha   90.00
_cell.angle_beta   90.00
_cell.angle_gamma   90.00
#
_symmetry.space_group_name_H-M   'P 1'
#
loop_
_entity.id
_entity.type
_entity.pdbx_description
1 polymer ?
#
loop_
_entity_poly.entity_id
_entity_poly.type
_entity_poly.pdbx_seq_one_letter_code
_entity_poly.pdbx_strand_id
1 'polypeptide(L)'
;MEVRTSRFRVALALWAAVLMAALSFWALREADSFWRIAGMILALVSGLTIFILLYELIRPKSYLRIDHEGISTNYGRMGTFFLPWSMIRAVRRSESRTTPMLAVDLVDLEGYLSGQSRPVQMAFRANVKLMGSPLAFAPGFFPITLDEMEAAVERYRP
;
A
#
# COMPACT_ATOMS: atom_id res chain seq x y z
N MET A 1 14.24 7.94 7.35
CA MET A 1 14.10 6.60 6.76
C MET A 1 13.08 6.65 5.62
N GLU A 2 13.42 6.06 4.47
CA GLU A 2 12.54 6.02 3.30
C GLU A 2 12.44 4.58 2.78
N VAL A 3 11.22 4.09 2.58
CA VAL A 3 10.91 2.75 2.10
C VAL A 3 10.38 2.86 0.67
N ARG A 4 11.11 2.28 -0.28
CA ARG A 4 10.75 2.29 -1.70
C ARG A 4 10.33 0.92 -2.20
N THR A 5 9.59 0.89 -3.31
CA THR A 5 9.27 -0.36 -4.00
C THR A 5 10.54 -1.15 -4.34
N SER A 6 10.58 -2.42 -3.96
CA SER A 6 11.68 -3.32 -4.35
C SER A 6 11.57 -3.65 -5.84
N ARG A 7 12.55 -3.20 -6.63
CA ARG A 7 12.63 -3.48 -8.07
C ARG A 7 12.65 -4.98 -8.36
N PHE A 8 13.24 -5.79 -7.49
CA PHE A 8 13.26 -7.24 -7.63
C PHE A 8 11.86 -7.85 -7.54
N ARG A 9 11.05 -7.44 -6.56
CA ARG A 9 9.66 -7.92 -6.42
C ARG A 9 8.81 -7.51 -7.61
N VAL A 10 8.96 -6.28 -8.09
CA VAL A 10 8.27 -5.79 -9.30
C VAL A 10 8.71 -6.58 -10.53
N ALA A 11 10.01 -6.84 -10.70
CA ALA A 11 10.53 -7.64 -11.81
C ALA A 11 10.02 -9.08 -11.78
N LEU A 12 9.95 -9.71 -10.60
CA LEU A 12 9.39 -11.05 -10.44
C LEU A 12 7.90 -11.09 -10.77
N ALA A 13 7.13 -10.10 -10.31
CA ALA A 13 5.71 -9.96 -10.64
C ALA A 13 5.50 -9.73 -12.15
N LEU A 14 6.38 -8.94 -12.79
CA LEU A 14 6.34 -8.70 -14.23
C LEU A 14 6.60 -9.99 -15.00
N TRP A 15 7.59 -10.79 -14.58
CA TRP A 15 7.85 -12.11 -15.15
C TRP A 15 6.63 -13.04 -15.04
N ALA A 16 6.01 -13.11 -13.87
CA ALA A 16 4.79 -13.89 -13.70
C ALA A 16 3.66 -13.41 -14.62
N ALA A 17 3.47 -12.10 -14.76
CA ALA A 17 2.45 -11.54 -15.65
C ALA A 17 2.73 -11.85 -17.13
N VAL A 18 4.00 -11.86 -17.56
CA VAL A 18 4.40 -12.29 -18.92
C VAL A 18 4.09 -13.76 -19.15
N LEU A 19 4.35 -14.64 -18.17
CA LEU A 19 3.99 -16.06 -18.26
C LEU A 19 2.47 -16.25 -18.37
N MET A 20 1.68 -15.48 -17.61
CA MET A 20 0.22 -15.51 -17.73
C MET A 20 -0.27 -15.01 -19.10
N ALA A 21 0.38 -13.99 -19.66
CA ALA A 21 0.08 -13.52 -21.01
C ALA A 21 0.38 -14.61 -22.06
N ALA A 22 1.50 -15.32 -21.95
CA ALA A 22 1.80 -16.46 -22.82
C ALA A 22 0.76 -17.57 -22.70
N LEU A 23 0.32 -17.89 -21.48
CA LEU A 23 -0.75 -18.86 -21.24
C LEU A 23 -2.09 -18.41 -21.83
N SER A 24 -2.41 -17.12 -21.73
CA SER A 24 -3.63 -16.57 -22.36
C SER A 24 -3.60 -16.72 -23.88
N PHE A 25 -2.44 -16.50 -24.49
CA PHE A 25 -2.29 -16.64 -25.94
C PHE A 25 -2.41 -18.10 -26.39
N TRP A 26 -1.88 -19.03 -25.59
CA TRP A 26 -2.09 -20.46 -25.81
C TRP A 26 -3.59 -20.82 -25.72
N ALA A 27 -4.27 -20.40 -24.65
CA ALA A 27 -5.71 -20.68 -24.45
C ALA A 27 -6.61 -20.10 -25.57
N LEU A 28 -6.23 -18.95 -26.15
CA LEU A 28 -6.93 -18.36 -27.29
C LEU A 28 -6.84 -19.18 -28.59
N ARG A 29 -5.82 -20.04 -28.72
CA ARG A 29 -5.63 -20.90 -29.90
C ARG A 29 -6.43 -22.20 -29.82
N GLU A 30 -6.94 -22.56 -28.65
CA GLU A 30 -7.76 -23.75 -28.48
C GLU A 30 -9.08 -23.64 -29.26
N ALA A 31 -9.60 -24.78 -29.74
CA ALA A 31 -10.84 -24.82 -30.51
C ALA A 31 -12.08 -24.63 -29.62
N ASP A 32 -11.96 -25.00 -28.35
CA ASP A 32 -13.02 -24.97 -27.36
C ASP A 32 -13.33 -23.53 -26.90
N SER A 33 -14.62 -23.18 -26.90
CA SER A 33 -15.11 -21.84 -26.56
C SER A 33 -14.81 -21.42 -25.12
N PHE A 34 -14.78 -22.35 -24.17
CA PHE A 34 -14.45 -22.05 -22.77
C PHE A 34 -13.00 -21.56 -22.65
N TRP A 35 -12.05 -22.25 -23.28
CA TRP A 35 -10.64 -21.85 -23.25
C TRP A 35 -10.40 -20.51 -23.93
N ARG A 36 -11.12 -20.21 -25.01
CA ARG A 36 -11.07 -18.89 -25.66
C ARG A 36 -11.55 -17.76 -24.77
N ILE A 37 -12.68 -17.95 -24.07
CA ILE A 37 -13.22 -16.94 -23.15
C ILE A 37 -12.26 -16.72 -21.97
N ALA A 38 -11.76 -17.81 -21.37
CA ALA A 38 -10.76 -17.73 -20.32
C ALA A 38 -9.49 -17.01 -20.78
N GLY A 39 -9.02 -17.31 -21.99
CA GLY A 39 -7.88 -16.64 -22.64
C GLY A 39 -8.09 -15.14 -22.82
N MET A 40 -9.28 -14.70 -23.26
CA MET A 40 -9.59 -13.27 -23.40
C MET A 40 -9.55 -12.53 -22.05
N ILE A 41 -10.16 -13.11 -21.01
CA ILE A 41 -10.15 -12.52 -19.66
C ILE A 41 -8.72 -12.44 -19.13
N LEU A 42 -7.95 -13.52 -19.30
CA LEU A 42 -6.57 -13.61 -18.83
C LEU A 42 -5.66 -12.63 -19.57
N ALA A 43 -5.85 -12.45 -20.88
CA ALA A 43 -5.11 -11.47 -21.68
C ALA A 43 -5.39 -10.04 -21.21
N LEU A 44 -6.65 -9.71 -20.91
CA LEU A 44 -7.03 -8.37 -20.42
C LEU A 44 -6.43 -8.08 -19.04
N VAL A 45 -6.53 -9.03 -18.11
CA VAL A 45 -5.97 -8.89 -16.75
C VAL A 45 -4.45 -8.82 -16.78
N SER A 46 -3.79 -9.72 -17.52
CA SER A 46 -2.32 -9.73 -17.61
C SER A 46 -1.77 -8.50 -18.34
N GLY A 47 -2.40 -8.07 -19.43
CA GLY A 47 -2.01 -6.85 -20.15
C GLY A 47 -2.08 -5.59 -19.27
N LEU A 48 -3.18 -5.41 -18.54
CA LEU A 48 -3.32 -4.31 -17.59
C LEU A 48 -2.27 -4.39 -16.47
N THR A 49 -2.03 -5.59 -15.94
CA THR A 49 -1.04 -5.83 -14.88
C THR A 49 0.39 -5.51 -15.34
N ILE A 50 0.77 -5.96 -16.54
CA ILE A 50 2.08 -5.67 -17.14
C ILE A 50 2.28 -4.16 -17.28
N PHE A 51 1.28 -3.45 -17.79
CA PHE A 51 1.37 -1.99 -17.96
C PHE A 51 1.59 -1.27 -16.62
N ILE A 52 0.84 -1.63 -15.58
CA ILE A 52 0.99 -1.06 -14.23
C ILE A 52 2.37 -1.35 -13.65
N LEU A 53 2.84 -2.60 -13.73
CA LEU A 53 4.14 -3.00 -13.19
C LEU A 53 5.31 -2.35 -13.93
N LEU A 54 5.20 -2.18 -15.26
CA LEU A 54 6.22 -1.48 -16.05
C LEU A 54 6.31 0.00 -15.65
N TYR A 55 5.17 0.66 -15.44
CA TYR A 55 5.12 2.02 -14.94
C TYR A 55 5.78 2.15 -13.55
N GLU A 56 5.51 1.20 -12.65
CA GLU A 56 6.10 1.16 -11.31
C GLU A 56 7.61 0.85 -11.33
N LEU A 57 8.09 0.04 -12.28
CA LEU A 57 9.51 -0.25 -12.46
C LEU A 57 10.29 1.01 -12.89
N ILE A 58 9.72 1.82 -13.77
CA ILE A 58 10.31 3.07 -14.26
C ILE A 58 10.21 4.18 -13.19
N ARG A 59 9.11 4.22 -12.43
CA ARG A 59 8.85 5.24 -11.40
C ARG A 59 8.61 4.59 -10.03
N PRO A 60 9.68 4.11 -9.36
CA PRO A 60 9.55 3.50 -8.04
C PRO A 60 9.00 4.53 -7.06
N LYS A 61 7.88 4.21 -6.41
CA LYS A 61 7.24 5.10 -5.45
C LYS A 61 7.86 4.89 -4.07
N SER A 62 7.96 5.99 -3.34
CA SER A 62 8.22 5.96 -1.89
C SER A 62 6.93 5.57 -1.19
N TYR A 63 6.89 4.39 -0.57
CA TYR A 63 5.68 3.93 0.12
C TYR A 63 5.53 4.54 1.49
N LEU A 64 6.64 4.73 2.20
CA LEU A 64 6.68 5.27 3.55
C LEU A 64 7.96 6.06 3.75
N ARG A 65 7.83 7.27 4.27
CA ARG A 65 8.92 8.13 4.70
C ARG A 65 8.66 8.53 6.14
N ILE A 66 9.64 8.29 7.01
CA ILE A 66 9.64 8.70 8.41
C ILE A 66 10.90 9.52 8.62
N ASP A 67 10.78 10.81 8.91
CA ASP A 67 11.91 11.71 9.13
C ASP A 67 11.58 12.78 10.18
N HIS A 68 12.43 13.78 10.36
CA HIS A 68 12.24 14.83 11.37
C HIS A 68 11.03 15.73 11.12
N GLU A 69 10.45 15.73 9.92
CA GLU A 69 9.25 16.52 9.61
C GLU A 69 7.98 15.74 10.00
N GLY A 70 7.99 14.42 9.82
CA GLY A 70 6.85 13.57 10.16
C GLY A 70 6.84 12.21 9.47
N ILE A 71 5.63 11.73 9.20
CA ILE A 71 5.35 10.50 8.47
C ILE A 71 4.66 10.84 7.15
N SER A 72 5.28 10.54 6.02
CA SER A 72 4.62 10.55 4.70
C SER A 72 4.40 9.12 4.22
N THR A 73 3.29 8.87 3.53
CA THR A 73 3.06 7.59 2.86
C THR A 73 2.34 7.80 1.56
N ASN A 74 2.67 6.95 0.60
CA ASN A 74 2.06 6.88 -0.72
C ASN A 74 1.47 5.49 -0.97
N TYR A 75 1.02 4.84 0.10
CA TYR A 75 0.58 3.46 0.07
C TYR A 75 -0.95 3.35 0.10
N GLY A 76 -1.50 2.67 -0.91
CA GLY A 76 -2.90 2.21 -0.93
C GLY A 76 -3.93 3.18 -1.51
N ARG A 77 -5.21 2.83 -1.33
CA ARG A 77 -6.38 3.53 -1.88
C ARG A 77 -6.65 4.90 -1.23
N MET A 78 -5.92 5.26 -0.18
CA MET A 78 -6.09 6.53 0.55
C MET A 78 -5.23 7.67 0.00
N GLY A 79 -4.41 7.40 -1.04
CA GLY A 79 -3.60 8.42 -1.71
C GLY A 79 -2.29 8.72 -0.98
N THR A 80 -1.63 9.80 -1.40
CA THR A 80 -0.43 10.32 -0.73
C THR A 80 -0.84 11.21 0.42
N PHE A 81 -0.35 10.95 1.64
CA PHE A 81 -0.59 11.80 2.79
C PHE A 81 0.68 12.05 3.58
N PHE A 82 0.71 13.19 4.25
CA PHE A 82 1.78 13.62 5.14
C PHE A 82 1.19 14.02 6.48
N LEU A 83 1.79 13.52 7.55
CA LEU A 83 1.44 13.80 8.93
C LEU A 83 2.65 14.33 9.67
N PRO A 84 2.71 15.64 9.97
CA PRO A 84 3.78 16.19 10.77
C PRO A 84 3.72 15.64 12.20
N TRP A 85 4.87 15.55 12.88
CA TRP A 85 4.92 15.03 14.26
C TRP A 85 3.99 15.78 15.23
N SER A 86 3.80 17.09 15.02
CA SER A 86 2.89 17.92 15.82
C SER A 86 1.43 17.48 15.76
N MET A 87 1.02 16.78 14.71
CA MET A 87 -0.33 16.22 14.58
C MET A 87 -0.46 14.81 15.17
N ILE A 88 0.66 14.17 15.52
CA ILE A 88 0.69 12.78 16.01
C ILE A 88 0.70 12.78 17.54
N ARG A 89 -0.40 12.32 18.13
CA ARG A 89 -0.55 12.14 19.57
C ARG A 89 0.31 10.98 20.05
N ALA A 90 0.15 9.82 19.41
CA ALA A 90 0.87 8.61 19.80
C ALA A 90 1.13 7.73 18.59
N VAL A 91 2.26 7.03 18.65
CA VAL A 91 2.55 5.89 17.79
C VAL A 91 2.68 4.69 18.72
N ARG A 92 1.89 3.64 18.48
CA ARG A 92 1.84 2.48 19.38
C ARG A 92 1.62 1.19 18.60
N ARG A 93 2.01 0.06 19.17
CA ARG A 93 1.54 -1.24 18.68
C ARG A 93 0.04 -1.35 18.94
N SER A 94 -0.71 -1.64 17.89
CA SER A 94 -2.09 -2.06 17.99
C SER A 94 -2.15 -3.45 18.60
N GLU A 95 -2.94 -3.61 19.66
CA GLU A 95 -3.32 -4.91 20.24
C GLU A 95 -4.44 -5.58 19.44
N SER A 96 -4.53 -5.36 18.13
CA SER A 96 -5.47 -6.07 17.27
C SER A 96 -5.28 -7.58 17.44
N ARG A 97 -6.39 -8.30 17.64
CA ARG A 97 -6.42 -9.73 18.02
C ARG A 97 -5.71 -10.67 17.04
N THR A 98 -5.40 -10.23 15.82
CA THR A 98 -4.92 -11.11 14.74
C THR A 98 -3.55 -10.75 14.19
N THR A 99 -3.13 -9.49 14.19
CA THR A 99 -1.82 -9.08 13.69
C THR A 99 -1.39 -7.76 14.34
N PRO A 100 -0.21 -7.70 15.00
CA PRO A 100 0.30 -6.46 15.56
C PRO A 100 0.56 -5.46 14.43
N MET A 101 0.13 -4.21 14.61
CA MET A 101 0.29 -3.13 13.63
C MET A 101 0.85 -1.88 14.29
N LEU A 102 1.47 -0.99 13.52
CA LEU A 102 1.83 0.33 14.03
C LEU A 102 0.63 1.27 13.89
N ALA A 103 -0.06 1.55 14.99
CA ALA A 103 -1.16 2.51 15.05
C ALA A 103 -0.61 3.93 15.24
N VAL A 104 -1.16 4.89 14.48
CA VAL A 104 -0.81 6.32 14.57
C VAL A 104 -2.07 7.10 14.93
N ASP A 105 -2.10 7.56 16.18
CA ASP A 105 -3.21 8.34 16.72
C ASP A 105 -2.94 9.83 16.52
N LEU A 106 -3.95 10.55 16.03
CA LEU A 106 -3.85 11.98 15.78
C LEU A 106 -4.30 12.81 17.00
N VAL A 107 -3.70 13.98 17.17
CA VAL A 107 -4.09 14.96 18.20
C VAL A 107 -5.52 15.43 17.95
N ASP A 108 -5.82 15.83 16.72
CA ASP A 108 -7.14 16.25 16.26
C ASP A 108 -7.46 15.62 14.90
N LEU A 109 -8.20 14.50 14.94
CA LEU A 109 -8.62 13.79 13.74
C LEU A 109 -9.59 14.62 12.90
N GLU A 110 -10.58 15.26 13.53
CA GLU A 110 -11.63 15.97 12.79
C GLU A 110 -11.08 17.26 12.16
N GLY A 111 -10.17 17.95 12.86
CA GLY A 111 -9.42 19.07 12.29
C GLY A 111 -8.61 18.66 11.06
N TYR A 112 -7.88 17.54 11.12
CA TYR A 112 -7.16 17.00 9.97
C TYR A 112 -8.10 16.63 8.81
N LEU A 113 -9.22 15.99 9.10
CA LEU A 113 -10.18 15.52 8.11
C LEU A 113 -10.97 16.65 7.43
N SER A 114 -11.12 17.81 8.06
CA SER A 114 -11.85 18.96 7.51
C SER A 114 -11.30 19.45 6.16
N GLY A 115 -9.98 19.32 5.94
CA GLY A 115 -9.31 19.67 4.68
C GLY A 115 -9.26 18.53 3.65
N GLN A 116 -9.80 17.36 3.97
CA GLN A 116 -9.71 16.16 3.13
C GLN A 116 -10.98 15.92 2.32
N SER A 117 -10.87 15.18 1.22
CA SER A 117 -12.03 14.77 0.43
C SER A 117 -12.93 13.79 1.18
N ARG A 118 -14.24 13.78 0.90
CA ARG A 118 -15.21 12.88 1.56
C ARG A 118 -14.79 11.40 1.58
N PRO A 119 -14.28 10.80 0.49
CA PRO A 119 -13.83 9.41 0.51
C PRO A 119 -12.69 9.16 1.51
N VAL A 120 -11.74 10.10 1.63
CA VAL A 120 -10.64 10.02 2.59
C VAL A 120 -11.17 10.11 4.03
N GLN A 121 -12.08 11.04 4.29
CA GLN A 121 -12.74 11.16 5.60
C GLN A 121 -13.45 9.87 6.00
N MET A 122 -14.22 9.28 5.08
CA MET A 122 -14.90 8.00 5.31
C MET A 122 -13.91 6.88 5.60
N ALA A 123 -12.80 6.81 4.87
CA ALA A 123 -11.78 5.78 5.04
C ALA A 123 -11.08 5.87 6.41
N PHE A 124 -10.71 7.09 6.85
CA PHE A 124 -10.10 7.31 8.17
C PHE A 124 -11.07 6.96 9.30
N ARG A 125 -12.33 7.37 9.20
CA ARG A 125 -13.35 7.01 10.21
C ARG A 125 -13.62 5.51 10.27
N ALA A 126 -13.61 4.84 9.11
CA ALA A 126 -13.72 3.38 9.05
C ALA A 126 -12.52 2.70 9.74
N ASN A 127 -11.29 3.20 9.52
CA ASN A 127 -10.10 2.70 10.21
C ASN A 127 -10.22 2.86 11.73
N VAL A 128 -10.66 4.02 12.23
CA VAL A 128 -10.88 4.21 13.67
C VAL A 128 -11.87 3.17 14.20
N LYS A 129 -12.99 2.96 13.50
CA LYS A 129 -14.02 2.00 13.93
C LYS A 129 -13.52 0.55 13.93
N LEU A 130 -12.69 0.17 12.96
CA LEU A 130 -12.25 -1.22 12.76
C LEU A 130 -10.95 -1.55 13.52
N MET A 131 -10.04 -0.60 13.61
CA MET A 131 -8.66 -0.79 14.08
C MET A 131 -8.34 0.04 15.33
N GLY A 132 -9.26 0.90 15.78
CA GLY A 132 -9.07 1.77 16.95
C GLY A 132 -8.10 2.93 16.70
N SER A 133 -7.70 3.17 15.45
CA SER A 133 -6.76 4.23 15.06
C SER A 133 -7.06 4.68 13.62
N PRO A 134 -6.94 5.98 13.28
CA PRO A 134 -7.20 6.46 11.93
C PRO A 134 -6.21 5.89 10.91
N LEU A 135 -5.01 5.52 11.36
CA LEU A 135 -3.98 4.91 10.56
C LEU A 135 -3.36 3.74 11.32
N ALA A 136 -3.30 2.60 10.65
CA ALA A 136 -2.59 1.43 11.14
C ALA A 136 -1.75 0.83 10.01
N PHE A 137 -0.47 0.66 10.27
CA PHE A 137 0.46 0.05 9.34
C PHE A 137 0.66 -1.41 9.74
N ALA A 138 0.02 -2.32 8.99
CA ALA A 138 0.22 -3.74 9.19
C ALA A 138 1.57 -4.22 8.62
N PRO A 139 2.22 -5.20 9.26
CA PRO A 139 3.36 -5.89 8.69
C PRO A 139 2.96 -6.54 7.35
N GLY A 140 3.84 -6.44 6.35
CA GLY A 140 3.60 -6.95 5.00
C GLY A 140 3.15 -5.90 3.98
N PHE A 141 2.61 -4.75 4.42
CA PHE A 141 2.38 -3.62 3.51
C PHE A 141 3.68 -2.95 3.05
N PHE A 142 4.71 -3.01 3.90
CA PHE A 142 6.03 -2.48 3.59
C PHE A 142 7.07 -3.60 3.63
N PRO A 143 8.15 -3.52 2.83
CA PRO A 143 9.29 -4.43 2.88
C PRO A 143 10.19 -4.20 4.11
N ILE A 144 9.60 -3.84 5.25
CA ILE A 144 10.27 -3.61 6.53
C ILE A 144 9.42 -4.21 7.66
N THR A 145 10.07 -4.53 8.77
CA THR A 145 9.45 -5.06 9.97
C THR A 145 8.78 -3.95 10.80
N LEU A 146 7.89 -4.37 11.70
CA LEU A 146 7.27 -3.44 12.66
C LEU A 146 8.32 -2.83 13.60
N ASP A 147 9.32 -3.62 14.02
CA ASP A 147 10.42 -3.17 14.87
C ASP A 147 11.26 -2.08 14.18
N GLU A 148 11.55 -2.23 12.88
CA GLU A 148 12.25 -1.21 12.10
C GLU A 148 11.44 0.08 11.96
N MET A 149 10.11 -0.03 11.82
CA MET A 149 9.24 1.15 11.78
C MET A 149 9.26 1.90 13.11
N GLU A 150 9.21 1.18 14.23
CA GLU A 150 9.27 1.77 15.57
C GLU A 150 10.60 2.43 15.86
N ALA A 151 11.70 1.74 15.58
CA ALA A 151 13.04 2.31 15.72
C ALA A 151 13.20 3.58 14.88
N ALA A 152 12.56 3.65 13.70
CA ALA A 152 12.53 4.86 12.90
C ALA A 152 11.71 5.97 13.56
N VAL A 153 10.52 5.67 14.09
CA VAL A 153 9.71 6.66 14.81
C VAL A 153 10.46 7.19 16.03
N GLU A 154 11.04 6.32 16.86
CA GLU A 154 11.82 6.72 18.04
C GLU A 154 13.03 7.60 17.70
N ARG A 155 13.68 7.33 16.56
CA ARG A 155 14.84 8.10 16.11
C ARG A 155 14.47 9.50 15.62
N TYR A 156 13.34 9.64 14.93
CA TYR A 156 13.02 10.86 14.20
C TYR A 156 11.98 11.73 14.88
N ARG A 157 11.17 11.16 15.78
CA ARG A 157 10.19 11.91 16.57
C ARG A 157 10.91 12.77 17.62
N PRO A 158 10.64 14.09 17.67
CA PRO A 158 11.21 14.99 18.67
C PRO A 158 10.61 14.78 20.06
#